data_AF-W9YGD6-F1
#
_entry.id   AF-W9YGD6-F1
#
_cell.length_a   1.000
_cell.length_b   1.000
_cell.length_c   1.000
_cell.angle_alpha   90.00
_cell.angle_beta   90.00
_cell.angle_gamma   90.00
#
_symmetry.space_group_name_H-M   'P 1'
#
loop_
_entity.id
_entity.type
_entity.pdbx_description
1 polymer ?
#
loop_
_entity_poly.entity_id
_entity_poly.type
_entity_poly.pdbx_seq_one_letter_code
_entity_poly.pdbx_strand_id
1 'polypeptide(L)'
;MPDATTHHDLNPNHDWVFRTKVQVDDLHSGNQIGRIMIGKVPSDVTDSEIEAILNEVPLPIKDATPKQNCVTWTVAAIQALQKRGMAEAFDVNKFMDDALELADQWLENPGPNKFHNYTNRAA
;
A
#
# COMPACT_ATOMS: atom_id res chain seq x y z
N MET A 1 -17.88 -1.43 3.02
CA MET A 1 -17.17 -0.64 4.03
C MET A 1 -18.11 -0.40 5.19
N PRO A 2 -17.79 -0.90 6.39
CA PRO A 2 -18.58 -0.55 7.55
C PRO A 2 -18.51 0.96 7.79
N ASP A 3 -19.67 1.59 7.93
CA ASP A 3 -19.77 2.93 8.50
C ASP A 3 -19.05 2.95 9.87
N ALA A 4 -18.24 3.97 10.12
CA ALA A 4 -17.38 3.99 11.31
C ALA A 4 -18.16 4.12 12.63
N THR A 5 -19.44 4.50 12.57
CA THR A 5 -20.29 4.73 13.75
C THR A 5 -21.30 3.61 13.94
N THR A 6 -21.86 3.10 12.84
CA THR A 6 -22.97 2.14 12.81
C THR A 6 -22.51 0.74 12.39
N HIS A 7 -21.26 0.58 11.94
CA HIS A 7 -20.68 -0.65 11.41
C HIS A 7 -21.43 -1.27 10.23
N HIS A 8 -22.36 -0.54 9.63
CA HIS A 8 -23.16 -1.00 8.51
C HIS A 8 -22.34 -1.06 7.22
N ASP A 9 -22.39 -2.17 6.49
CA ASP A 9 -21.66 -2.29 5.22
C ASP A 9 -22.23 -1.37 4.13
N LEU A 10 -21.54 -0.25 3.90
CA LEU A 10 -21.78 0.73 2.84
C LEU A 10 -21.22 0.31 1.48
N ASN A 11 -20.66 -0.89 1.33
CA ASN A 11 -20.18 -1.42 0.03
C ASN A 11 -20.75 -2.81 -0.26
N PRO A 12 -22.09 -2.94 -0.40
CA PRO A 12 -22.74 -4.23 -0.60
C PRO A 12 -22.34 -4.91 -1.93
N ASN A 13 -21.87 -4.13 -2.90
CA ASN A 13 -21.42 -4.66 -4.19
C ASN A 13 -19.96 -5.11 -4.19
N HIS A 14 -19.23 -4.80 -3.10
CA HIS A 14 -17.78 -5.01 -2.96
C HIS A 14 -16.98 -4.34 -4.08
N ASP A 15 -17.38 -3.12 -4.47
CA ASP A 15 -16.69 -2.32 -5.47
C ASP A 15 -15.34 -1.85 -4.92
N TRP A 16 -14.32 -1.86 -5.77
CA TRP A 16 -13.03 -1.24 -5.44
C TRP A 16 -13.17 0.28 -5.50
N VAL A 17 -12.66 0.98 -4.49
CA VAL A 17 -12.69 2.45 -4.41
C VAL A 17 -11.33 2.93 -3.94
N PHE A 18 -10.67 3.76 -4.75
CA PHE A 18 -9.45 4.46 -4.33
C PHE A 18 -9.81 5.57 -3.34
N ARG A 19 -9.05 5.68 -2.25
CA ARG A 19 -9.27 6.68 -1.20
C ARG A 19 -7.95 7.11 -0.61
N THR A 20 -7.83 8.41 -0.40
CA THR A 20 -6.71 9.02 0.29
C THR A 20 -7.10 9.34 1.71
N LYS A 21 -6.22 8.99 2.66
CA LYS A 21 -6.32 9.47 4.04
C LYS A 21 -5.11 10.35 4.30
N VAL A 22 -5.36 11.62 4.51
CA VAL A 22 -4.31 12.61 4.85
C VAL A 22 -4.04 12.62 6.34
N GLN A 23 -2.84 13.06 6.74
CA GLN A 23 -2.45 13.26 8.15
C GLN A 23 -2.62 11.99 9.00
N VAL A 24 -2.22 10.84 8.47
CA VAL A 24 -2.27 9.56 9.20
C VAL A 24 -1.11 9.50 10.19
N ASP A 25 -1.43 9.34 11.46
CA ASP A 25 -0.47 8.86 12.45
C ASP A 25 -0.32 7.33 12.28
N ASP A 26 0.79 6.95 11.66
CA ASP A 26 1.09 5.56 11.30
C ASP A 26 1.57 4.71 12.48
N LEU A 27 1.75 5.32 13.66
CA LEU A 27 2.07 4.62 14.91
C LEU A 27 0.82 4.26 15.73
N HIS A 28 -0.33 4.90 15.46
CA HIS A 28 -1.56 4.72 16.23
C HIS A 28 -2.61 3.83 15.54
N SER A 29 -2.24 3.13 14.46
CA SER A 29 -3.14 2.19 13.79
C SER A 29 -3.17 0.84 14.51
N GLY A 30 -4.26 0.55 15.24
CA GLY A 30 -4.41 -0.68 16.03
C GLY A 30 -4.42 -2.00 15.21
N ASN A 31 -4.59 -1.92 13.89
CA ASN A 31 -4.63 -3.08 12.99
C ASN A 31 -3.39 -3.20 12.09
N GLN A 32 -2.38 -2.34 12.28
CA GLN A 32 -1.17 -2.34 11.47
C GLN A 32 -0.13 -3.31 12.05
N ILE A 33 0.31 -4.28 11.24
CA ILE A 33 1.26 -5.30 11.67
C ILE A 33 2.73 -4.90 11.46
N GLY A 34 2.99 -3.93 10.57
CA GLY A 34 4.30 -3.29 10.35
C GLY A 34 4.33 -2.45 9.07
N ARG A 35 5.49 -1.89 8.75
CA ARG A 35 5.72 -1.03 7.57
C ARG A 35 6.97 -1.43 6.81
N ILE A 36 6.91 -1.39 5.49
CA ILE A 36 8.07 -1.61 4.63
C ILE A 36 8.33 -0.35 3.82
N MET A 37 9.54 0.19 3.91
CA MET A 37 9.97 1.31 3.10
C MET A 37 10.47 0.81 1.75
N ILE A 38 9.90 1.36 0.67
CA ILE A 38 10.21 1.00 -0.73
C ILE A 38 10.95 2.12 -1.49
N GLY A 39 11.13 3.29 -0.87
CA GLY A 39 11.78 4.44 -1.49
C GLY A 39 11.71 5.70 -0.64
N LYS A 40 12.28 6.79 -1.17
CA LYS A 40 12.11 8.14 -0.64
C LYS A 40 11.51 9.02 -1.72
N VAL A 41 10.47 9.74 -1.35
CA VAL A 41 9.87 10.77 -2.19
C VAL A 41 10.82 11.98 -2.27
N PRO A 42 11.07 12.54 -3.47
CA PRO A 42 11.81 13.80 -3.62
C PRO A 42 11.17 14.94 -2.81
N SER A 43 11.97 15.85 -2.25
CA SER A 43 11.48 16.90 -1.34
C SER A 43 10.55 17.94 -1.98
N ASP A 44 10.57 18.03 -3.31
CA ASP A 44 9.74 18.91 -4.13
C ASP A 44 8.39 18.31 -4.51
N VAL A 45 8.19 17.01 -4.27
CA VAL A 45 6.95 16.29 -4.58
C VAL A 45 5.96 16.44 -3.42
N THR A 46 4.74 16.81 -3.77
CA THR A 46 3.61 17.01 -2.85
C THR A 46 2.78 15.75 -2.66
N ASP A 47 2.07 15.66 -1.54
CA ASP A 47 1.09 14.59 -1.29
C ASP A 47 0.03 14.50 -2.39
N SER A 48 -0.39 15.65 -2.94
CA SER A 48 -1.36 15.70 -4.06
C SER A 48 -0.83 15.08 -5.35
N GLU A 49 0.48 15.21 -5.61
CA GLU A 49 1.08 14.55 -6.78
C GLU A 49 1.15 13.04 -6.57
N ILE A 50 1.51 12.58 -5.37
CA ILE A 50 1.48 11.15 -5.03
C ILE A 50 0.05 10.60 -5.17
N GLU A 51 -0.95 11.33 -4.66
CA GLU A 51 -2.35 10.97 -4.80
C GLU A 51 -2.77 10.87 -6.27
N ALA A 52 -2.43 11.86 -7.10
CA ALA A 52 -2.75 11.85 -8.52
C ALA A 52 -2.15 10.62 -9.22
N ILE A 53 -0.90 10.28 -8.89
CA ILE A 53 -0.20 9.11 -9.41
C ILE A 53 -0.90 7.81 -9.03
N LEU A 54 -1.28 7.66 -7.76
CA LEU A 54 -1.95 6.45 -7.27
C LEU A 54 -3.37 6.34 -7.80
N ASN A 55 -4.06 7.46 -8.00
CA ASN A 55 -5.40 7.52 -8.58
C ASN A 55 -5.43 7.15 -10.08
N GLU A 56 -4.32 7.32 -10.80
CA GLU A 56 -4.18 6.83 -12.18
C GLU A 56 -4.03 5.31 -12.30
N VAL A 57 -3.69 4.61 -11.20
CA VAL A 57 -3.53 3.16 -11.21
C VAL A 57 -4.92 2.51 -11.30
N PRO A 58 -5.21 1.74 -12.38
CA PRO A 58 -6.53 1.15 -12.56
C PRO A 58 -6.91 0.27 -11.38
N LEU A 59 -8.07 0.53 -10.80
CA LEU A 59 -8.61 -0.32 -9.73
C LEU A 59 -8.86 -1.74 -10.24
N PRO A 60 -8.76 -2.77 -9.38
CA PRO A 60 -9.01 -4.14 -9.79
C PRO A 60 -10.41 -4.31 -10.38
N ILE A 61 -10.49 -5.05 -11.49
CA ILE A 61 -11.76 -5.36 -12.14
C ILE A 61 -12.33 -6.64 -11.51
N LYS A 62 -13.57 -6.54 -11.04
CA LYS A 62 -14.32 -7.68 -10.49
C LYS A 62 -14.51 -8.77 -11.56
N ASP A 63 -14.30 -10.02 -11.18
CA ASP A 63 -14.44 -11.21 -12.04
C ASP A 63 -13.53 -11.23 -13.29
N ALA A 64 -12.46 -10.42 -13.31
CA ALA A 64 -11.46 -10.46 -14.37
C ALA A 64 -10.74 -11.81 -14.46
N THR A 65 -10.29 -12.15 -15.67
CA THR A 65 -9.42 -13.31 -15.94
C THR A 65 -8.13 -12.82 -16.61
N PRO A 66 -6.96 -12.89 -15.94
CA PRO A 66 -6.71 -13.42 -14.59
C PRO A 66 -7.36 -12.58 -13.48
N LYS A 67 -7.57 -13.19 -12.31
CA LYS A 67 -8.19 -12.55 -11.13
C LYS A 67 -7.37 -11.34 -10.68
N GLN A 68 -8.04 -10.22 -10.47
CA GLN A 68 -7.43 -9.00 -9.92
C GLN A 68 -7.92 -8.75 -8.49
N ASN A 69 -7.06 -8.17 -7.66
CA ASN A 69 -7.31 -7.87 -6.24
C ASN A 69 -6.39 -6.74 -5.73
N CYS A 70 -6.38 -6.50 -4.42
CA CYS A 70 -5.51 -5.51 -3.80
C CYS A 70 -4.02 -5.76 -4.07
N VAL A 71 -3.57 -7.02 -4.12
CA VAL A 71 -2.17 -7.38 -4.41
C VAL A 71 -1.78 -6.95 -5.82
N THR A 72 -2.61 -7.26 -6.82
CA THR A 72 -2.35 -6.82 -8.20
C THR A 72 -2.32 -5.31 -8.34
N TRP A 73 -3.16 -4.60 -7.58
CA TRP A 73 -3.15 -3.13 -7.55
C TRP A 73 -1.89 -2.58 -6.88
N THR A 74 -1.47 -3.14 -5.75
CA THR A 74 -0.25 -2.74 -5.03
C THR A 74 0.99 -2.90 -5.91
N VAL A 75 1.11 -4.00 -6.66
CA VAL A 75 2.19 -4.20 -7.64
C VAL A 75 2.20 -3.08 -8.68
N ALA A 76 1.05 -2.78 -9.28
CA ALA A 76 0.92 -1.72 -10.28
C ALA A 76 1.23 -0.33 -9.70
N ALA A 77 0.82 -0.06 -8.46
CA ALA A 77 1.09 1.19 -7.74
C ALA A 77 2.58 1.38 -7.45
N ILE A 78 3.27 0.36 -6.96
CA ILE A 78 4.72 0.41 -6.75
C ILE A 78 5.45 0.67 -8.06
N GLN A 79 5.07 -0.02 -9.14
CA GLN A 79 5.65 0.20 -10.47
C GLN A 79 5.39 1.62 -10.99
N ALA A 80 4.21 2.19 -10.72
CA ALA A 80 3.88 3.57 -11.08
C ALA A 80 4.73 4.60 -10.31
N LEU A 81 5.05 4.31 -9.04
CA LEU A 81 5.96 5.12 -8.22
C LEU A 81 7.43 4.96 -8.66
N GLN A 82 7.87 3.75 -9.01
CA GLN A 82 9.22 3.49 -9.55
C GLN A 82 9.47 4.28 -10.83
N LYS A 83 8.50 4.30 -11.76
CA LYS A 83 8.59 5.07 -13.02
C LYS A 83 8.77 6.58 -12.80
N ARG A 84 8.42 7.09 -11.62
CA ARG A 84 8.51 8.50 -11.25
C ARG A 84 9.64 8.77 -10.25
N GLY A 85 10.49 7.77 -9.97
CA GLY A 85 11.61 7.91 -9.04
C GLY A 85 11.22 8.03 -7.57
N MET A 86 9.98 7.69 -7.20
CA MET A 86 9.46 7.78 -5.83
C MET A 86 9.59 6.45 -5.06
N ALA A 87 9.87 5.36 -5.77
CA ALA A 87 10.24 4.05 -5.23
C ALA A 87 11.55 3.57 -5.89
N GLU A 88 12.35 2.78 -5.19
CA GLU A 88 13.60 2.24 -5.74
C GLU A 88 13.33 1.21 -6.83
N ALA A 89 14.24 1.14 -7.81
CA ALA A 89 14.18 0.17 -8.90
C ALA A 89 14.62 -1.22 -8.43
N PHE A 90 13.69 -1.98 -7.87
CA PHE A 90 13.83 -3.41 -7.54
C PHE A 90 12.77 -4.24 -8.28
N ASP A 91 12.94 -5.57 -8.29
CA ASP A 91 11.93 -6.50 -8.78
C ASP A 91 10.72 -6.51 -7.84
N VAL A 92 9.60 -5.95 -8.31
CA VAL A 92 8.37 -5.80 -7.51
C VAL A 92 7.75 -7.15 -7.18
N ASN A 93 7.84 -8.16 -8.05
CA ASN A 93 7.26 -9.48 -7.74
C ASN A 93 8.04 -10.16 -6.62
N LYS A 94 9.38 -10.10 -6.70
CA LYS A 94 10.23 -10.58 -5.60
C LYS A 94 9.95 -9.83 -4.29
N PHE A 95 9.80 -8.51 -4.36
CA PHE A 95 9.41 -7.73 -3.20
C PHE A 95 8.09 -8.20 -2.57
N MET A 96 7.08 -8.55 -3.38
CA MET A 96 5.81 -9.05 -2.83
C MET A 96 5.97 -10.39 -2.10
N ASP A 97 6.85 -11.27 -2.59
CA ASP A 97 7.16 -12.54 -1.92
C ASP A 97 7.88 -12.28 -0.58
N ASP A 98 8.91 -11.44 -0.59
CA ASP A 98 9.68 -11.07 0.61
C ASP A 98 8.80 -10.33 1.64
N ALA A 99 7.87 -9.48 1.17
CA ALA A 99 6.92 -8.75 2.01
C ALA A 99 5.90 -9.68 2.67
N LEU A 100 5.48 -10.75 2.00
CA LEU A 100 4.58 -11.75 2.56
C LEU A 100 5.28 -12.56 3.66
N GLU A 101 6.52 -12.98 3.44
CA GLU A 101 7.33 -13.67 4.45
C GLU A 101 7.52 -12.80 5.71
N LEU A 102 7.83 -11.50 5.51
CA LEU A 102 7.91 -10.53 6.60
C LEU A 102 6.59 -10.37 7.35
N ALA A 103 5.47 -10.32 6.63
CA ALA A 103 4.14 -10.20 7.23
C ALA A 103 3.83 -11.41 8.12
N ASP A 104 4.15 -12.63 7.68
CA ASP A 104 3.96 -13.86 8.48
C ASP A 104 4.77 -13.81 9.78
N GLN A 105 6.03 -13.38 9.73
CA GLN A 105 6.87 -13.17 10.92
C GLN A 105 6.30 -12.09 11.86
N TRP A 106 5.61 -11.09 11.30
CA TRP A 106 5.04 -10.00 12.09
C TRP A 106 3.72 -10.40 12.76
N LEU A 107 2.97 -11.34 12.20
CA LEU A 107 1.71 -11.83 12.78
C LEU A 107 1.90 -12.53 14.14
N GLU A 108 3.08 -13.11 14.41
CA GLU A 108 3.37 -13.71 15.72
C GLU A 108 3.43 -12.67 16.86
N ASN A 109 3.78 -11.42 16.53
CA ASN A 109 3.90 -10.33 17.50
C ASN A 109 3.69 -8.98 16.79
N PRO A 110 2.46 -8.63 16.36
CA PRO A 110 2.23 -7.47 15.50
C PRO A 110 2.49 -6.16 16.24
N GLY A 111 3.00 -5.16 15.53
CA GLY A 111 3.14 -3.85 16.14
C GLY A 111 3.50 -2.75 15.14
N PRO A 112 3.00 -1.52 15.35
CA PRO A 112 3.23 -0.40 14.43
C PRO A 112 4.72 0.03 14.38
N ASN A 113 5.49 -0.34 15.39
CA ASN A 113 6.93 -0.11 15.47
C ASN A 113 7.75 -1.04 14.57
N LYS A 114 7.16 -2.10 14.03
CA LYS A 114 7.85 -2.96 13.07
C LYS A 114 8.06 -2.21 11.77
N PHE A 115 9.32 -2.14 11.38
CA PHE A 115 9.76 -1.40 10.22
C PHE A 115 10.85 -2.22 9.51
N HIS A 116 10.71 -2.40 8.21
CA HIS A 116 11.73 -2.96 7.36
C HIS A 116 12.07 -1.96 6.26
N ASN A 117 13.37 -1.74 6.04
CA ASN A 117 13.82 -0.92 4.93
C ASN A 117 14.23 -1.83 3.77
N TYR A 118 13.41 -1.87 2.72
CA TYR A 118 13.68 -2.67 1.53
C TYR A 118 14.57 -1.92 0.50
N THR A 119 15.17 -0.81 0.93
CA THR A 119 16.02 0.04 0.11
C THR A 119 17.45 0.04 0.63
N ASN A 120 18.39 0.52 -0.19
CA ASN A 120 19.76 0.77 0.26
C ASN A 120 19.95 2.14 0.94
N ARG A 121 18.86 2.86 1.24
CA ARG A 121 18.90 4.22 1.83
C ARG A 121 18.86 4.16 3.34
N ALA A 122 19.34 5.20 4.00
CA ALA A 122 18.99 5.41 5.41
C ALA A 122 17.47 5.60 5.53
N ALA A 123 16.86 4.95 6.52
CA ALA A 123 15.47 5.15 6.90
C ALA A 123 15.21 6.64 7.19
#